data_AF-A0A2T7P029-F1
#
_entry.id   AF-A0A2T7P029-F1
#
_cell.length_a   1.000
_cell.length_b   1.000
_cell.length_c   1.000
_cell.angle_alpha   90.00
_cell.angle_beta   90.00
_cell.angle_gamma   90.00
#
_symmetry.space_group_name_H-M   'P 1'
#
loop_
_entity.id
_entity.type
_entity.pdbx_description
1 polymer ?
#
loop_
_entity_poly.entity_id
_entity_poly.type
_entity_poly.pdbx_seq_one_letter_code
_entity_poly.pdbx_strand_id
1 'polypeptide(L)'
;MQASLVRRQLATCLGARGNCLRAFATSGSHKMPLKAGDKLPAVDLFEGNPSKKVNTADLKGKVVIFGVPGAFTPTCNNDHAPAFIKSVDALKAKGVQSIVCVAVNDPFVMDAWGKSLGAADKVRPSGEYRL
;
A
#
# COMPACT_ATOMS: atom_id res chain seq x y z
N MET A 1 -53.63 -26.21 56.67
CA MET A 1 -54.10 -25.62 55.40
C MET A 1 -53.24 -24.39 55.11
N GLN A 2 -52.91 -24.18 53.83
CA GLN A 2 -51.93 -23.19 53.37
C GLN A 2 -52.20 -21.76 53.82
N ALA A 3 -51.15 -20.96 54.06
CA ALA A 3 -51.19 -19.51 53.91
C ALA A 3 -49.77 -18.94 53.78
N SER A 4 -49.60 -18.06 52.81
CA SER A 4 -48.43 -17.26 52.50
C SER A 4 -47.89 -16.47 53.69
N LEU A 5 -46.57 -16.47 53.89
CA LEU A 5 -45.90 -15.41 54.67
C LEU A 5 -44.46 -15.18 54.21
N VAL A 6 -44.31 -14.07 53.47
CA VAL A 6 -43.22 -13.10 53.47
C VAL A 6 -41.98 -13.46 54.32
N ARG A 7 -40.84 -13.65 53.66
CA ARG A 7 -39.56 -13.13 54.16
C ARG A 7 -38.86 -12.36 53.05
N ARG A 8 -39.00 -11.04 53.14
CA ARG A 8 -38.13 -10.06 52.50
C ARG A 8 -36.70 -10.33 52.98
N GLN A 9 -35.78 -10.53 52.04
CA GLN A 9 -34.37 -10.21 52.27
C GLN A 9 -33.94 -9.27 51.16
N LEU A 10 -33.93 -7.98 51.51
CA LEU A 10 -33.18 -6.94 50.82
C LEU A 10 -31.69 -7.29 50.98
N ALA A 11 -31.02 -7.61 49.89
CA ALA A 11 -29.57 -7.53 49.79
C ALA A 11 -29.24 -6.53 48.68
N THR A 12 -28.84 -5.35 49.11
CA THR A 12 -28.29 -4.25 48.33
C THR A 12 -27.05 -4.70 47.57
N CYS A 13 -27.11 -4.73 46.23
CA CYS A 13 -25.93 -4.60 45.39
C CYS A 13 -26.04 -3.30 44.58
N LEU A 14 -25.35 -2.26 45.05
CA LEU A 14 -25.16 -1.00 44.36
C LEU A 14 -24.33 -1.28 43.09
N GLY A 15 -25.01 -1.43 41.96
CA GLY A 15 -24.38 -1.66 40.66
C GLY A 15 -23.71 -0.39 40.15
N ALA A 16 -22.38 -0.36 40.17
CA ALA A 16 -21.56 0.69 39.58
C ALA A 16 -21.82 0.78 38.05
N ARG A 17 -22.63 1.75 37.62
CA ARG A 17 -22.76 2.13 36.20
C ARG A 17 -21.72 3.18 35.88
N GLY A 18 -20.52 2.70 35.56
CA GLY A 18 -19.37 3.49 35.13
C GLY A 18 -19.64 4.27 33.85
N ASN A 19 -19.05 5.46 33.81
CA ASN A 19 -19.06 6.43 32.74
C ASN A 19 -18.65 5.79 31.40
N CYS A 20 -19.56 5.74 30.42
CA CYS A 20 -19.21 5.33 29.05
C CYS A 20 -18.53 6.53 28.34
N LEU A 21 -17.24 6.72 28.64
CA LEU A 21 -16.39 7.56 27.81
C LEU A 21 -16.17 6.82 26.49
N ARG A 22 -16.71 7.36 25.38
CA ARG A 22 -16.28 6.97 24.03
C ARG A 22 -14.78 7.25 23.95
N ALA A 23 -13.96 6.21 24.12
CA ALA A 23 -12.55 6.29 23.82
C ALA A 23 -12.43 6.58 22.31
N PHE A 24 -11.87 7.74 21.96
CA PHE A 24 -11.33 7.95 20.64
C PHE A 24 -10.27 6.87 20.43
N ALA A 25 -10.57 5.87 19.60
CA ALA A 25 -9.57 4.93 19.15
C ALA A 25 -8.57 5.73 18.31
N THR A 26 -7.36 5.93 18.82
CA THR A 26 -6.24 6.35 18.00
C THR A 26 -6.02 5.24 16.98
N SER A 27 -6.32 5.48 15.70
CA SER A 27 -5.90 4.58 14.63
C SER A 27 -4.42 4.30 14.82
N GLY A 28 -4.08 3.05 15.14
CA GLY A 28 -2.69 2.66 15.35
C GLY A 28 -1.90 3.06 14.13
N SER A 29 -0.92 3.94 14.31
CA SER A 29 0.06 4.26 13.28
C SER A 29 0.65 2.93 12.79
N HIS A 30 0.28 2.49 11.58
CA HIS A 30 0.98 1.40 10.92
C HIS A 30 2.46 1.78 10.87
N LYS A 31 3.31 0.97 11.52
CA LYS A 31 4.77 1.14 11.46
C LYS A 31 5.16 1.16 9.99
N MET A 32 5.78 2.24 9.52
CA MET A 32 6.49 2.18 8.25
C MET A 32 7.64 1.18 8.42
N PRO A 33 7.66 0.07 7.67
CA PRO A 33 8.63 -1.01 7.87
C PRO A 33 10.05 -0.65 7.36
N LEU A 34 10.25 0.56 6.84
CA LEU A 34 11.50 1.02 6.24
C LEU A 34 11.87 2.43 6.73
N LYS A 35 13.12 2.62 7.13
CA LYS A 35 13.73 3.92 7.47
C LYS A 35 14.74 4.32 6.40
N ALA A 36 15.01 5.63 6.32
CA ALA A 36 16.08 6.12 5.45
C ALA A 36 17.42 5.49 5.85
N GLY A 37 18.09 4.83 4.90
CA GLY A 37 19.33 4.09 5.12
C GLY A 37 19.16 2.57 5.22
N ASP A 38 17.93 2.06 5.36
CA ASP A 38 17.67 0.63 5.29
C ASP A 38 17.83 0.11 3.85
N LYS A 39 18.33 -1.12 3.72
CA LYS A 39 18.46 -1.79 2.42
C LYS A 39 17.07 -2.20 1.91
N LEU A 40 16.85 -2.01 0.62
CA LEU A 40 15.63 -2.48 -0.04
C LEU A 40 15.59 -4.03 0.00
N PRO A 41 14.47 -4.66 0.38
CA PRO A 41 14.35 -6.11 0.34
C PRO A 41 14.42 -6.61 -1.10
N ALA A 42 15.09 -7.75 -1.30
CA ALA A 42 15.17 -8.41 -2.61
C ALA A 42 13.84 -9.10 -2.91
N VAL A 43 13.01 -8.42 -3.70
CA VAL A 43 11.73 -8.92 -4.22
C VAL A 43 11.82 -9.06 -5.73
N ASP A 44 11.25 -10.14 -6.24
CA ASP A 44 11.15 -10.41 -7.67
C ASP A 44 9.97 -9.65 -8.27
N LEU A 45 10.26 -8.83 -9.28
CA LEU A 45 9.29 -8.10 -10.07
C LEU A 45 9.26 -8.65 -11.50
N PHE A 46 8.16 -8.44 -12.22
CA PHE A 46 7.97 -8.94 -13.57
C PHE A 46 7.61 -7.81 -14.54
N GLU A 47 8.21 -7.80 -15.73
CA GLU A 47 8.05 -6.73 -16.72
C GLU A 47 7.60 -7.28 -18.08
N GLY A 48 6.37 -6.94 -18.50
CA GLY A 48 5.79 -7.25 -19.81
C GLY A 48 5.49 -8.73 -20.09
N ASN A 49 6.26 -9.65 -19.51
CA ASN A 49 6.05 -11.08 -19.60
C ASN A 49 6.41 -11.72 -18.24
N PRO A 50 5.66 -12.72 -17.75
CA PRO A 50 5.98 -13.46 -16.53
C PRO A 50 7.35 -14.15 -16.55
N SER A 51 7.97 -14.35 -17.71
CA SER A 51 9.32 -14.90 -17.82
C SER A 51 10.44 -13.87 -17.59
N LYS A 52 10.14 -12.56 -17.72
CA LYS A 52 11.12 -11.49 -17.47
C LYS A 52 11.08 -11.09 -16.01
N LYS A 53 11.83 -11.84 -15.19
CA LYS A 53 12.05 -11.55 -13.77
C LYS A 53 13.14 -10.49 -13.60
N VAL A 54 12.84 -9.45 -12.84
CA VAL A 54 13.74 -8.35 -12.45
C VAL A 54 13.80 -8.34 -10.92
N ASN A 55 14.98 -8.59 -10.34
CA ASN A 55 15.15 -8.48 -8.90
C ASN A 55 15.43 -7.03 -8.51
N THR A 56 14.82 -6.58 -7.42
CA THR A 56 15.06 -5.23 -6.88
C THR A 56 16.50 -5.00 -6.40
N ALA A 57 17.26 -6.06 -6.09
CA ALA A 57 18.69 -5.97 -5.75
C ALA A 57 19.57 -5.61 -6.96
N ASP A 58 19.10 -5.87 -8.18
CA ASP A 58 19.85 -5.57 -9.42
C ASP A 58 19.70 -4.12 -9.87
N LEU A 59 18.81 -3.36 -9.23
CA LEU A 59 18.61 -1.93 -9.48
C LEU A 59 19.78 -1.12 -8.91
N LYS A 60 20.80 -0.91 -9.74
CA LYS A 60 21.99 -0.13 -9.39
C LYS A 60 21.76 1.37 -9.62
N GLY A 61 22.29 2.19 -8.72
CA GLY A 61 22.28 3.65 -8.86
C GLY A 61 21.15 4.36 -8.12
N LYS A 62 20.85 5.60 -8.53
CA LYS A 62 19.72 6.37 -7.98
C LYS A 62 18.46 5.99 -8.75
N VAL A 63 17.54 5.34 -8.05
CA VAL A 63 16.28 4.84 -8.60
C VAL A 63 15.12 5.46 -7.84
N VAL A 64 14.09 5.89 -8.58
CA VAL A 64 12.83 6.34 -7.99
C VAL A 64 11.82 5.21 -8.15
N ILE A 65 11.30 4.72 -7.04
CA ILE A 65 10.27 3.68 -7.02
C ILE A 65 8.98 4.31 -6.50
N PHE A 66 7.90 4.16 -7.24
CA PHE A 66 6.57 4.53 -6.78
C PHE A 66 5.62 3.34 -6.91
N GLY A 67 4.75 3.17 -5.92
CA GLY A 67 3.77 2.10 -5.87
C GLY A 67 2.37 2.61 -6.17
N VAL A 68 1.63 1.89 -7.00
CA VAL A 68 0.19 2.10 -7.17
C VAL A 68 -0.59 0.88 -6.70
N PRO A 69 -1.74 1.05 -6.04
CA PRO A 69 -2.57 -0.07 -5.62
C PRO A 69 -3.13 -0.86 -6.81
N GLY A 70 -3.31 -0.22 -7.97
CA GLY A 70 -3.70 -0.94 -9.18
C GLY A 70 -3.65 -0.09 -10.45
N ALA A 71 -3.35 -0.74 -11.57
CA ALA A 71 -3.44 -0.19 -12.91
C ALA A 71 -4.90 0.20 -13.24
N PHE A 72 -5.09 1.24 -14.07
CA PHE A 72 -6.40 1.75 -14.49
C PHE A 72 -7.34 2.27 -13.38
N THR A 73 -6.85 2.42 -12.15
CA THR A 73 -7.64 3.03 -11.07
C THR A 73 -7.71 4.55 -11.23
N PRO A 74 -8.85 5.21 -10.89
CA PRO A 74 -9.13 6.59 -11.32
C PRO A 74 -8.06 7.59 -10.87
N THR A 75 -7.66 7.58 -9.60
CA THR A 75 -6.62 8.49 -9.08
C THR A 75 -5.23 8.15 -9.62
N CYS A 76 -4.92 6.86 -9.78
CA CYS A 76 -3.58 6.45 -10.22
C CYS A 76 -3.34 6.74 -11.70
N ASN A 77 -4.39 6.60 -12.51
CA ASN A 77 -4.35 6.81 -13.95
C ASN A 77 -4.32 8.29 -14.34
N ASN A 78 -5.10 9.12 -13.65
CA ASN A 78 -5.30 10.51 -14.08
C ASN A 78 -4.21 11.45 -13.53
N ASP A 79 -3.78 11.24 -12.28
CA ASP A 79 -2.89 12.18 -11.59
C ASP A 79 -1.55 11.55 -11.19
N HIS A 80 -1.57 10.38 -10.55
CA HIS A 80 -0.37 9.81 -9.91
C HIS A 80 0.71 9.42 -10.95
N ALA A 81 0.40 8.51 -11.88
CA ALA A 81 1.38 8.05 -12.86
C ALA A 81 1.79 9.14 -13.87
N PRO A 82 0.86 9.95 -14.42
CA PRO A 82 1.23 11.03 -15.36
C PRO A 82 2.14 12.10 -14.76
N ALA A 83 2.03 12.39 -13.46
CA ALA A 83 2.91 13.36 -12.81
C ALA A 83 4.39 12.93 -12.86
N PHE A 84 4.67 11.63 -12.68
CA PHE A 84 6.02 11.09 -12.82
C PHE A 84 6.50 11.12 -14.26
N ILE A 85 5.64 10.79 -15.23
CA ILE A 85 5.98 10.79 -16.67
C ILE A 85 6.41 12.20 -17.14
N LYS A 86 5.70 13.25 -16.67
CA LYS A 86 6.06 14.65 -16.96
C LYS A 86 7.36 15.08 -16.27
N SER A 87 7.67 14.49 -15.11
CA SER A 87 8.84 14.84 -14.30
C SER A 87 10.10 14.04 -14.65
N VAL A 88 10.03 13.09 -15.61
CA VAL A 88 11.14 12.21 -15.97
C VAL A 88 12.42 12.99 -16.30
N ASP A 89 12.31 14.07 -17.07
CA ASP A 89 13.49 14.83 -17.49
C ASP A 89 14.14 15.57 -16.31
N ALA A 90 13.34 16.11 -15.39
CA ALA A 90 13.82 16.74 -14.16
C ALA A 90 14.45 15.72 -13.19
N LEU A 91 13.93 14.49 -13.14
CA LEU A 91 14.51 13.41 -12.35
C LEU A 91 15.83 12.91 -12.94
N LYS A 92 15.88 12.75 -14.27
CA LYS A 92 17.12 12.41 -15.01
C LYS A 92 18.20 13.47 -14.80
N ALA A 93 17.84 14.76 -14.83
CA ALA A 93 18.78 15.85 -14.55
C ALA A 93 19.38 15.80 -13.13
N LYS A 94 18.66 15.22 -12.15
CA LYS A 94 19.16 14.99 -10.78
C LYS A 94 20.01 13.72 -10.64
N GLY A 95 20.26 13.02 -11.75
CA GLY A 95 21.03 11.79 -11.80
C GLY A 95 20.23 10.53 -11.45
N VAL A 96 18.90 10.57 -11.54
CA VAL A 96 18.07 9.36 -11.44
C VAL A 96 18.23 8.55 -12.73
N GLN A 97 18.66 7.30 -12.59
CA GLN A 97 18.93 6.41 -13.73
C GLN A 97 17.67 5.67 -14.20
N SER A 98 16.81 5.30 -13.26
CA SER A 98 15.57 4.56 -13.58
C SER A 98 14.43 4.99 -12.67
N ILE A 99 13.22 4.91 -13.24
CA ILE A 99 11.96 5.14 -12.53
C ILE A 99 11.14 3.87 -12.69
N VAL A 100 10.78 3.26 -11.56
CA VAL A 100 10.06 1.97 -11.52
C VAL A 100 8.70 2.19 -10.87
N CYS A 101 7.66 1.73 -11.56
CA CYS A 101 6.29 1.73 -11.05
C CYS A 101 5.94 0.32 -10.61
N VAL A 102 5.64 0.11 -9.33
CA VAL A 102 5.28 -1.21 -8.79
C VAL A 102 3.78 -1.28 -8.54
N ALA A 103 3.14 -2.37 -8.97
CA ALA A 103 1.75 -2.67 -8.66
C ALA A 103 1.54 -4.17 -8.41
N VAL A 104 0.44 -4.53 -7.77
CA VAL A 104 0.04 -5.94 -7.53
C VAL A 104 -0.57 -6.63 -8.76
N ASN A 105 -0.65 -5.93 -9.89
CA ASN A 105 -1.20 -6.46 -11.14
C ASN A 105 -0.18 -7.34 -11.87
N ASP A 106 -0.69 -8.17 -12.77
CA ASP A 106 0.14 -9.00 -13.65
C ASP A 106 0.97 -8.15 -14.64
N PRO A 107 2.09 -8.71 -15.15
CA PRO A 107 3.00 -7.97 -16.03
C PRO A 107 2.36 -7.57 -17.38
N PHE A 108 1.32 -8.26 -17.85
CA PHE A 108 0.68 -7.92 -19.12
C PHE A 108 -0.24 -6.70 -18.97
N VAL A 109 -1.03 -6.65 -17.89
CA VAL A 109 -1.84 -5.48 -17.54
C VAL A 109 -0.96 -4.27 -17.31
N MET A 110 0.17 -4.44 -16.61
CA MET A 110 1.13 -3.36 -16.36
C MET A 110 1.76 -2.82 -17.65
N ASP A 111 2.08 -3.68 -18.62
CA ASP A 111 2.59 -3.27 -19.92
C ASP A 111 1.53 -2.55 -20.76
N ALA A 112 0.30 -3.07 -20.82
CA ALA A 112 -0.81 -2.42 -21.51
C ALA A 112 -1.12 -1.04 -20.88
N TRP A 113 -1.10 -0.95 -19.56
CA TRP A 113 -1.32 0.30 -18.84
C TRP A 113 -0.22 1.32 -19.10
N GLY A 114 1.05 0.91 -19.04
CA GLY A 114 2.18 1.77 -19.39
C GLY A 114 2.07 2.30 -20.82
N LYS A 115 1.66 1.47 -21.78
CA LYS A 115 1.40 1.89 -23.17
C LYS A 115 0.27 2.91 -23.26
N SER A 116 -0.82 2.70 -22.52
CA SER A 116 -1.97 3.61 -22.51
C SER A 116 -1.64 5.01 -21.99
N LEU A 117 -0.66 5.10 -21.08
CA LEU A 117 -0.18 6.36 -20.49
C LEU A 117 0.95 7.02 -21.30
N GLY A 118 1.42 6.40 -22.39
CA GLY A 118 2.60 6.87 -23.13
C GLY A 118 3.89 6.76 -22.31
N ALA A 119 3.94 5.82 -21.37
CA ALA A 119 5.05 5.63 -20.43
C ALA A 119 6.15 4.69 -20.95
N ALA A 120 5.95 4.07 -22.12
CA ALA A 120 6.72 2.95 -22.65
C ALA A 120 8.26 3.12 -22.57
N ASP A 121 8.76 4.34 -22.77
CA ASP A 121 10.22 4.62 -22.79
C ASP A 121 10.71 5.40 -21.55
N LYS A 122 9.81 5.73 -20.62
CA LYS A 122 10.07 6.69 -19.54
C LYS A 122 9.95 6.10 -18.14
N VAL A 123 9.03 5.17 -17.94
CA VAL A 123 8.77 4.50 -16.66
C VAL A 123 8.73 3.02 -16.92
N ARG A 124 9.32 2.23 -16.00
CA ARG A 124 9.26 0.76 -16.06
C ARG A 124 8.07 0.27 -15.23
N PRO A 125 6.94 -0.11 -15.86
CA PRO A 125 5.83 -0.70 -15.13
C PRO A 125 6.16 -2.15 -14.79
N SER A 126 6.27 -2.43 -13.50
CA SER A 126 6.63 -3.72 -12.95
C SER A 126 5.48 -4.25 -12.10
N GLY A 127 5.06 -5.48 -12.37
CA GLY A 127 4.06 -6.20 -11.59
C GLY A 127 4.71 -7.09 -10.54
N GLU A 128 4.14 -7.15 -9.33
CA GLU A 128 4.41 -8.23 -8.37
C GLU A 128 3.49 -9.41 -8.71
N TYR A 129 4.03 -10.40 -9.42
CA TYR A 129 3.30 -11.63 -9.74
C TYR A 129 3.68 -12.70 -8.70
N ARG A 130 2.85 -12.82 -7.66
CA ARG A 130 3.01 -13.88 -6.66
C ARG A 130 2.34 -15.15 -7.20
N LEU A 131 3.17 -16.07 -7.70
CA LEU A 131 2.75 -17.47 -7.90
C LEU A 131 2.51 -18.15 -6.55
#